data_AF-A0A6C0AR88-F1
#
_entry.id   AF-A0A6C0AR88-F1
#
_cell.length_a   1.000
_cell.length_b   1.000
_cell.length_c   1.000
_cell.angle_alpha   90.00
_cell.angle_beta   90.00
_cell.angle_gamma   90.00
#
_symmetry.space_group_name_H-M   'P 1'
#
loop_
_entity.id
_entity.type
_entity.pdbx_description
1 polymer ?
#
loop_
_entity_poly.entity_id
_entity_poly.type
_entity_poly.pdbx_seq_one_letter_code
_entity_poly.pdbx_strand_id
1 'polypeptide(L)'
;MKTIEKYTPLIKTPYVFHLEDDYEFFDSGFIELSFKILDSDQNISQVLLEDEQHTYTKIDINHKLCYKVMTNKFNEIYSNNGDGPLNIFSWRPSLKRIEIQKLRMPYQDWDDEYTIQLQVNKLGYYSVITKNEKDGKKGFCTHIGKNYHINLPNNGKKILTRNDFPDKINIRLKDI
;
A
#
# COMPACT_ATOMS: atom_id res chain seq x y z
N MET A 1 11.79 2.50 -5.25
CA MET A 1 11.14 1.62 -6.26
C MET A 1 12.13 0.83 -7.13
N LYS A 2 13.26 1.39 -7.57
CA LYS A 2 14.27 0.65 -8.38
C LYS A 2 14.79 -0.65 -7.74
N THR A 3 15.01 -0.67 -6.41
CA THR A 3 15.38 -1.90 -5.68
C THR A 3 14.28 -2.96 -5.74
N ILE A 4 13.01 -2.53 -5.60
CA ILE A 4 11.85 -3.42 -5.68
C ILE A 4 11.77 -4.06 -7.08
N GLU A 5 11.90 -3.26 -8.14
CA GLU A 5 11.92 -3.74 -9.52
C GLU A 5 13.04 -4.75 -9.77
N LYS A 6 14.26 -4.45 -9.29
CA LYS A 6 15.43 -5.33 -9.47
C LYS A 6 15.18 -6.74 -8.91
N TYR A 7 14.54 -6.85 -7.75
CA TYR A 7 14.40 -8.14 -7.05
C TYR A 7 13.06 -8.84 -7.31
N THR A 8 12.04 -8.15 -7.82
CA THR A 8 10.73 -8.76 -8.13
C THR A 8 10.81 -9.96 -9.09
N PRO A 9 11.65 -9.96 -10.15
CA PRO A 9 11.81 -11.11 -11.03
C PRO A 9 12.34 -12.38 -10.33
N LEU A 10 12.94 -12.27 -9.13
CA LEU A 10 13.45 -13.42 -8.38
C LEU A 10 12.36 -14.13 -7.57
N ILE A 11 11.20 -13.52 -7.39
CA ILE A 11 10.09 -14.07 -6.61
C ILE A 11 9.41 -15.19 -7.41
N LYS A 12 9.31 -16.37 -6.80
CA LYS A 12 8.72 -17.58 -7.41
C LYS A 12 7.37 -17.98 -6.81
N THR A 13 6.91 -17.25 -5.81
CA THR A 13 5.65 -17.50 -5.11
C THR A 13 4.53 -16.62 -5.65
N PRO A 14 3.25 -17.07 -5.57
CA PRO A 14 2.10 -16.27 -6.01
C PRO A 14 1.79 -15.09 -5.09
N TYR A 15 2.40 -15.06 -3.90
CA TYR A 15 2.24 -14.01 -2.91
C TYR A 15 3.60 -13.43 -2.50
N VAL A 16 3.57 -12.17 -2.09
CA VAL A 16 4.74 -11.38 -1.69
C VAL A 16 4.44 -10.76 -0.33
N PHE A 17 5.27 -11.08 0.64
CA PHE A 17 5.32 -10.32 1.88
C PHE A 17 6.30 -9.16 1.68
N HIS A 18 5.80 -7.93 1.80
CA HIS A 18 6.60 -6.72 1.72
C HIS A 18 6.79 -6.15 3.12
N LEU A 19 8.01 -5.74 3.44
CA LEU A 19 8.41 -5.20 4.74
C LEU A 19 9.53 -4.17 4.53
N GLU A 20 9.39 -3.00 5.14
CA GLU A 20 10.46 -2.01 5.31
C GLU A 20 11.21 -2.30 6.62
N ASP A 21 12.43 -1.76 6.77
CA ASP A 21 13.33 -2.08 7.87
C ASP A 21 13.00 -1.37 9.21
N ASP A 22 12.00 -0.50 9.22
CA ASP A 22 11.66 0.38 10.33
C ASP A 22 10.31 0.08 11.00
N TYR A 23 9.98 -1.21 11.10
CA TYR A 23 8.78 -1.73 11.78
C TYR A 23 9.09 -2.71 12.91
N GLU A 24 8.33 -2.59 14.00
CA GLU A 24 8.34 -3.53 15.12
C GLU A 24 7.03 -4.32 15.17
N PHE A 25 7.12 -5.66 15.17
CA PHE A 25 5.95 -6.54 15.29
C PHE A 25 5.64 -6.82 16.76
N PHE A 26 4.42 -6.52 17.18
CA PHE A 26 3.92 -6.83 18.53
C PHE A 26 3.02 -8.07 18.56
N ASP A 27 2.69 -8.62 17.38
CA ASP A 27 1.90 -9.83 17.25
C ASP A 27 2.34 -10.74 16.09
N SER A 28 1.90 -11.99 16.11
CA SER A 28 2.32 -13.04 15.17
C SER A 28 1.11 -13.70 14.47
N GLY A 29 1.36 -14.59 13.50
CA GLY A 29 0.30 -15.27 12.75
C GLY A 29 -0.33 -14.44 11.63
N PHE A 30 0.26 -13.29 11.29
CA PHE A 30 -0.25 -12.38 10.27
C PHE A 30 -0.21 -12.97 8.87
N ILE A 31 0.73 -13.87 8.56
CA ILE A 31 0.84 -14.50 7.24
C ILE A 31 -0.36 -15.43 7.00
N GLU A 32 -0.63 -16.35 7.93
CA GLU A 32 -1.74 -17.31 7.85
C GLU A 32 -3.09 -16.61 7.85
N LEU A 33 -3.25 -15.55 8.67
CA LEU A 33 -4.45 -14.73 8.65
C LEU A 33 -4.63 -14.01 7.31
N SER A 34 -3.55 -13.47 6.76
CA SER A 34 -3.59 -12.76 5.48
C SER A 34 -3.94 -13.69 4.32
N PHE A 35 -3.45 -14.94 4.31
CA PHE A 35 -3.89 -15.93 3.32
C PHE A 35 -5.39 -16.19 3.39
N LYS A 36 -5.95 -16.41 4.59
CA LYS A 36 -7.41 -16.61 4.76
C LYS A 36 -8.23 -15.42 4.22
N ILE A 37 -7.71 -14.21 4.35
CA ILE A 37 -8.35 -12.99 3.84
C ILE A 37 -8.20 -12.91 2.30
N LEU A 38 -7.01 -13.14 1.75
CA LEU A 38 -6.78 -13.10 0.31
C LEU A 38 -7.56 -14.20 -0.41
N ASP A 39 -7.66 -15.40 0.15
CA ASP A 39 -8.38 -16.50 -0.47
C ASP A 39 -9.91 -16.29 -0.49
N SER A 40 -10.45 -15.34 0.28
CA SER A 40 -11.90 -15.07 0.31
C SER A 40 -12.40 -14.18 -0.82
N ASP A 41 -11.52 -13.35 -1.41
CA ASP A 41 -11.84 -12.53 -2.58
C ASP A 41 -10.59 -12.26 -3.43
N GLN A 42 -10.67 -12.65 -4.71
CA GLN A 42 -9.62 -12.44 -5.70
C GLN A 42 -9.31 -10.95 -5.96
N ASN A 43 -10.25 -10.04 -5.67
CA ASN A 43 -10.10 -8.60 -5.86
C ASN A 43 -9.39 -7.90 -4.68
N ILE A 44 -9.07 -8.62 -3.60
CA ILE A 44 -8.21 -8.08 -2.54
C ILE A 44 -6.78 -8.02 -3.07
N SER A 45 -6.21 -6.82 -3.15
CA SER A 45 -4.84 -6.60 -3.60
C SER A 45 -3.82 -6.98 -2.53
N GLN A 46 -4.05 -6.52 -1.30
CA GLN A 46 -3.15 -6.72 -0.17
C GLN A 46 -3.85 -6.61 1.17
N VAL A 47 -3.27 -7.30 2.15
CA VAL A 47 -3.61 -7.19 3.57
C VAL A 47 -2.54 -6.35 4.24
N LEU A 48 -2.95 -5.17 4.69
CA LEU A 48 -2.17 -4.17 5.39
C LEU A 48 -2.10 -4.52 6.89
N LEU A 49 -0.91 -4.43 7.48
CA LEU A 49 -0.63 -5.01 8.81
C LEU A 49 -0.42 -3.99 9.92
N GLU A 50 -0.21 -2.72 9.59
CA GLU A 50 0.21 -1.73 10.57
C GLU A 50 -0.97 -1.07 11.31
N ASP A 51 -0.75 -0.75 12.58
CA ASP A 51 -1.70 -0.04 13.45
C ASP A 51 -2.18 1.31 12.88
N GLU A 52 -1.29 2.17 12.38
CA GLU A 52 -1.64 3.51 11.89
C GLU A 52 -2.53 3.45 10.65
N GLN A 53 -2.49 2.36 9.89
CA GLN A 53 -3.37 2.15 8.74
C GLN A 53 -4.83 1.95 9.17
N HIS A 54 -5.09 1.70 10.46
CA HIS A 54 -6.43 1.77 11.03
C HIS A 54 -6.96 3.21 11.18
N THR A 55 -6.22 4.24 10.77
CA THR A 55 -6.75 5.62 10.64
C THR A 55 -7.51 5.85 9.33
N TYR A 56 -7.27 5.02 8.30
CA TYR A 56 -7.95 5.14 7.00
C TYR A 56 -9.47 4.99 7.09
N THR A 57 -10.17 5.49 6.07
CA THR A 57 -11.62 5.28 5.97
C THR A 57 -11.89 3.79 5.77
N LYS A 58 -12.68 3.20 6.67
CA LYS A 58 -13.03 1.77 6.64
C LYS A 58 -14.42 1.57 6.06
N ILE A 59 -14.55 0.50 5.29
CA ILE A 59 -15.81 0.02 4.75
C ILE A 59 -16.02 -1.39 5.29
N ASP A 60 -17.17 -1.60 5.93
CA ASP A 60 -17.59 -2.96 6.25
C ASP A 60 -18.06 -3.67 4.97
N ILE A 61 -17.37 -4.75 4.65
CA ILE A 61 -17.66 -5.62 3.51
C ILE A 61 -18.28 -6.95 3.97
N ASN A 62 -18.84 -6.97 5.18
CA ASN A 62 -19.40 -8.16 5.84
C ASN A 62 -18.40 -9.31 6.00
N HIS A 63 -17.10 -9.01 6.03
CA HIS A 63 -16.04 -10.00 6.23
C HIS A 63 -15.68 -10.10 7.72
N LYS A 64 -15.54 -11.33 8.24
CA LYS A 64 -15.28 -11.57 9.67
C LYS A 64 -13.89 -11.11 10.12
N LEU A 65 -12.92 -11.07 9.20
CA LEU A 65 -11.50 -10.89 9.54
C LEU A 65 -10.92 -9.54 9.13
N CYS A 66 -11.60 -8.74 8.31
CA CYS A 66 -11.01 -7.51 7.75
C CYS A 66 -12.03 -6.43 7.42
N TYR A 67 -11.53 -5.21 7.23
CA TYR A 67 -12.25 -4.08 6.64
C TYR A 67 -11.59 -3.70 5.32
N LYS A 68 -12.38 -3.32 4.32
CA LYS A 68 -11.86 -2.62 3.14
C LYS A 68 -11.45 -1.20 3.53
N VAL A 69 -10.37 -0.68 2.95
CA VAL A 69 -9.87 0.66 3.23
C VAL A 69 -9.84 1.57 2.01
N MET A 70 -10.18 2.85 2.23
CA MET A 70 -10.17 3.92 1.24
C MET A 70 -9.43 5.15 1.74
N THR A 71 -8.91 5.94 0.80
CA THR A 71 -8.16 7.18 1.06
C THR A 71 -8.96 8.22 1.84
N ASN A 72 -10.26 8.30 1.58
CA ASN A 72 -11.16 9.32 2.15
C ASN A 72 -12.60 8.81 2.19
N LYS A 73 -13.49 9.61 2.79
CA LYS A 73 -14.91 9.28 2.91
C LYS A 73 -15.61 9.39 1.55
N PHE A 74 -16.65 8.58 1.37
CA PHE A 74 -17.41 8.47 0.11
C PHE A 74 -17.96 9.80 -0.43
N ASN A 75 -18.28 10.75 0.44
CA ASN A 75 -18.84 12.05 0.08
C ASN A 75 -17.78 13.08 -0.33
N GLU A 76 -16.49 12.77 -0.22
CA GLU A 76 -15.38 13.67 -0.56
C GLU A 76 -14.98 13.52 -2.05
N ILE A 77 -15.90 13.82 -2.97
CA ILE A 77 -15.77 13.57 -4.41
C ILE A 77 -14.68 14.39 -5.13
N TYR A 78 -14.16 15.45 -4.50
CA TYR A 78 -13.12 16.32 -5.07
C TYR A 78 -11.69 15.96 -4.59
N SER A 79 -11.54 14.92 -3.77
CA SER A 79 -10.24 14.41 -3.32
C SER A 79 -9.44 13.74 -4.46
N ASN A 80 -8.16 13.46 -4.22
CA ASN A 80 -7.27 12.75 -5.16
C ASN A 80 -7.30 13.31 -6.58
N ASN A 81 -6.95 14.58 -6.75
CA ASN A 81 -6.98 15.28 -8.04
C ASN A 81 -8.35 15.26 -8.75
N GLY A 82 -9.43 15.10 -7.98
CA GLY A 82 -10.81 15.05 -8.48
C GLY A 82 -11.30 13.65 -8.89
N ASP A 83 -10.57 12.59 -8.55
CA ASP A 83 -11.05 11.20 -8.70
C ASP A 83 -11.93 10.74 -7.53
N GLY A 84 -11.96 11.51 -6.45
CA GLY A 84 -12.74 11.17 -5.28
C GLY A 84 -12.11 10.03 -4.47
N PRO A 85 -12.90 9.28 -3.68
CA PRO A 85 -12.43 8.18 -2.86
C PRO A 85 -11.79 7.07 -3.69
N LEU A 86 -10.55 6.71 -3.36
CA LEU A 86 -9.81 5.61 -3.99
C LEU A 86 -9.58 4.47 -2.99
N ASN A 87 -9.55 3.24 -3.48
CA ASN A 87 -9.00 2.10 -2.74
C ASN A 87 -7.51 2.36 -2.49
N ILE A 88 -7.04 2.08 -1.28
CA ILE A 88 -5.66 2.35 -0.91
C ILE A 88 -4.72 1.35 -1.59
N PHE A 89 -3.50 1.79 -1.89
CA PHE A 89 -2.34 0.92 -2.04
C PHE A 89 -1.22 1.43 -1.11
N SER A 90 -0.44 0.52 -0.51
CA SER A 90 0.73 0.92 0.27
C SER A 90 1.92 -0.04 0.18
N TRP A 91 3.13 0.51 0.23
CA TRP A 91 4.38 -0.22 0.42
C TRP A 91 4.66 -0.55 1.89
N ARG A 92 3.83 -0.10 2.82
CA ARG A 92 3.93 -0.49 4.23
C ARG A 92 3.72 -2.01 4.43
N PRO A 93 4.08 -2.59 5.58
CA PRO A 93 4.07 -4.03 5.80
C PRO A 93 2.76 -4.69 5.40
N SER A 94 2.87 -5.64 4.47
CA SER A 94 1.70 -6.22 3.83
C SER A 94 1.99 -7.55 3.16
N LEU A 95 0.98 -8.42 3.13
CA LEU A 95 0.96 -9.57 2.22
C LEU A 95 0.11 -9.22 0.99
N LYS A 96 0.68 -9.37 -0.20
CA LYS A 96 0.02 -9.02 -1.47
C LYS A 96 0.19 -10.09 -2.53
N ARG A 97 -0.66 -10.09 -3.56
CA ARG A 97 -0.51 -10.98 -4.72
C ARG A 97 0.66 -10.54 -5.60
N ILE A 98 1.31 -11.48 -6.29
CA ILE A 98 2.45 -11.18 -7.16
C ILE A 98 2.07 -10.25 -8.33
N GLU A 99 0.84 -10.30 -8.84
CA GLU A 99 0.40 -9.34 -9.86
C GLU A 99 0.36 -7.91 -9.34
N ILE A 100 -0.01 -7.70 -8.07
CA ILE A 100 -0.03 -6.38 -7.42
C ILE A 100 1.39 -5.86 -7.25
N GLN A 101 2.31 -6.73 -6.83
CA GLN A 101 3.74 -6.42 -6.72
C GLN A 101 4.34 -5.94 -8.05
N LYS A 102 3.87 -6.47 -9.19
CA LYS A 102 4.38 -6.20 -10.54
C LYS A 102 3.74 -5.00 -11.22
N LEU A 103 2.70 -4.39 -10.63
CA LEU A 103 2.05 -3.23 -11.24
C LEU A 103 3.06 -2.11 -11.46
N ARG A 104 2.93 -1.43 -12.61
CA ARG A 104 3.82 -0.34 -13.04
C ARG A 104 5.28 -0.73 -13.30
N MET A 105 5.66 -2.01 -13.24
CA MET A 105 7.00 -2.42 -13.68
C MET A 105 7.11 -2.48 -15.21
N PRO A 106 8.20 -1.98 -15.83
CA PRO A 106 9.31 -1.26 -15.20
C PRO A 106 8.90 0.14 -14.74
N TYR A 107 9.37 0.55 -13.56
CA TYR A 107 8.99 1.82 -12.97
C TYR A 107 9.64 2.99 -13.70
N GLN A 108 8.85 4.03 -13.92
CA GLN A 108 9.31 5.32 -14.39
C GLN A 108 9.86 6.14 -13.23
N ASP A 109 10.74 7.11 -13.51
CA ASP A 109 11.35 7.95 -12.47
C ASP A 109 10.32 8.81 -11.68
N TRP A 110 9.11 8.98 -12.21
CA TRP A 110 8.00 9.69 -11.57
C TRP A 110 6.98 8.76 -10.89
N ASP A 111 7.15 7.45 -11.00
CA ASP A 111 6.28 6.50 -10.29
C ASP A 111 6.50 6.58 -8.78
N ASP A 112 5.40 6.52 -8.06
CA ASP A 112 5.36 6.42 -6.61
C ASP A 112 4.17 5.53 -6.18
N GLU A 113 3.92 5.45 -4.88
CA GLU A 113 2.79 4.71 -4.31
C GLU A 113 1.43 5.10 -4.91
N TYR A 114 1.20 6.39 -5.19
CA TYR A 114 -0.05 6.88 -5.75
C TYR A 114 -0.26 6.40 -7.20
N THR A 115 0.80 6.32 -8.02
CA THR A 115 0.65 5.75 -9.39
C THR A 115 0.17 4.31 -9.39
N ILE A 116 0.67 3.51 -8.44
CA ILE A 116 0.27 2.12 -8.27
C ILE A 116 -1.15 2.05 -7.69
N GLN A 117 -1.50 2.94 -6.76
CA GLN A 117 -2.85 3.08 -6.24
C GLN A 117 -3.86 3.33 -7.36
N LEU A 118 -3.55 4.24 -8.29
CA LEU A 118 -4.41 4.47 -9.45
C LEU A 118 -4.58 3.18 -10.27
N GLN A 119 -3.50 2.42 -10.52
CA GLN A 119 -3.57 1.16 -11.26
C GLN A 119 -4.40 0.09 -10.53
N VAL A 120 -4.27 -0.02 -9.21
CA VAL A 120 -5.08 -0.90 -8.34
C VAL A 120 -6.57 -0.58 -8.52
N ASN A 121 -6.93 0.70 -8.50
CA ASN A 121 -8.31 1.15 -8.67
C ASN A 121 -8.83 0.92 -10.10
N LYS A 122 -8.01 1.22 -11.13
CA LYS A 122 -8.36 0.99 -12.54
C LYS A 122 -8.68 -0.49 -12.82
N LEU A 123 -7.99 -1.40 -12.14
CA LEU A 123 -8.20 -2.85 -12.26
C LEU A 123 -9.29 -3.40 -11.33
N GLY A 124 -9.92 -2.56 -10.51
CA GLY A 124 -11.00 -2.97 -9.60
C GLY A 124 -10.51 -3.64 -8.30
N TYR A 125 -9.21 -3.66 -8.03
CA TYR A 125 -8.67 -4.21 -6.80
C TYR A 125 -8.86 -3.26 -5.62
N TYR A 126 -8.82 -3.81 -4.39
CA TYR A 126 -8.85 -3.03 -3.16
C TYR A 126 -7.99 -3.63 -2.04
N SER A 127 -7.46 -2.77 -1.17
CA SER A 127 -6.72 -3.20 0.02
C SER A 127 -7.65 -3.38 1.22
N VAL A 128 -7.21 -4.19 2.17
CA VAL A 128 -7.90 -4.41 3.44
C VAL A 128 -6.93 -4.30 4.61
N ILE A 129 -7.46 -3.94 5.77
CA ILE A 129 -6.77 -4.08 7.07
C ILE A 129 -7.47 -5.17 7.88
N THR A 130 -6.72 -5.87 8.72
CA THR A 130 -7.31 -6.92 9.56
C THR A 130 -8.20 -6.33 10.65
N LYS A 131 -9.03 -7.16 11.28
CA LYS A 131 -9.74 -6.82 12.54
C LYS A 131 -8.92 -7.23 13.78
N ASN A 132 -7.64 -7.60 13.61
CA ASN A 132 -6.80 -8.03 14.72
C ASN A 132 -6.59 -6.89 15.71
N GLU A 133 -6.69 -7.21 16.99
CA GLU A 133 -6.36 -6.30 18.08
C GLU A 133 -5.71 -7.10 19.21
N LYS A 134 -4.57 -6.62 19.69
CA LYS A 134 -3.81 -7.20 20.79
C LYS A 134 -3.34 -6.10 21.72
N ASP A 135 -3.67 -6.24 23.00
CA ASP A 135 -3.31 -5.28 24.06
C ASP A 135 -3.68 -3.82 23.70
N GLY A 136 -4.84 -3.64 23.04
CA GLY A 136 -5.35 -2.34 22.59
C GLY A 136 -4.68 -1.78 21.33
N LYS A 137 -3.69 -2.47 20.75
CA LYS A 137 -3.09 -2.14 19.45
C LYS A 137 -3.76 -2.92 18.34
N LYS A 138 -4.08 -2.24 17.24
CA LYS A 138 -4.73 -2.85 16.06
C LYS A 138 -3.69 -3.27 15.04
N GLY A 139 -3.94 -4.33 14.28
CA GLY A 139 -2.95 -4.86 13.33
C GLY A 139 -1.89 -5.73 14.01
N PHE A 140 -0.65 -5.69 13.53
CA PHE A 140 0.45 -6.58 13.93
C PHE A 140 1.78 -5.87 14.16
N CYS A 141 1.97 -4.68 13.61
CA CYS A 141 3.20 -3.92 13.74
C CYS A 141 2.96 -2.41 13.86
N THR A 142 3.95 -1.70 14.39
CA THR A 142 4.00 -0.24 14.49
C THR A 142 5.25 0.28 13.79
N HIS A 143 5.17 1.41 13.13
CA HIS A 143 6.33 2.09 12.54
C HIS A 143 7.19 2.73 13.64
N ILE A 144 8.48 2.41 13.65
CA ILE A 144 9.46 2.92 14.63
C ILE A 144 10.47 3.90 14.00
N GLY A 145 10.38 4.14 12.69
CA GLY A 145 11.33 4.94 11.92
C GLY A 145 11.10 6.46 11.90
N LYS A 146 9.94 6.96 12.36
CA LYS A 146 9.55 8.39 12.18
C LYS A 146 10.58 9.41 12.65
N ASN A 147 11.31 9.09 13.71
CA ASN A 147 12.31 10.00 14.30
C ASN A 147 13.74 9.73 13.81
N TYR A 148 13.92 8.78 12.88
CA TYR A 148 15.21 8.33 12.37
C TYR A 148 15.40 8.65 10.88
N HIS A 149 14.57 9.53 10.32
CA HIS A 149 14.74 9.97 8.94
C HIS A 149 16.13 10.59 8.73
N ILE A 150 16.93 9.93 7.88
CA ILE A 150 18.24 10.44 7.49
C ILE A 150 18.03 11.51 6.42
N ASN A 151 18.37 12.75 6.75
CA ASN A 151 18.54 13.78 5.73
C ASN A 151 19.78 13.42 4.92
N LEU A 152 19.60 13.13 3.63
CA LEU A 152 20.73 12.84 2.76
C LEU A 152 21.71 14.04 2.79
N PRO A 153 23.01 13.81 3.04
CA PRO A 153 23.98 14.87 2.89
C PRO A 153 23.89 15.40 1.46
N ASN A 154 23.90 16.72 1.32
CA ASN A 154 23.66 17.41 0.05
C ASN A 154 24.87 17.22 -0.89
N ASN A 155 25.06 16.00 -1.39
CA ASN A 155 26.16 15.58 -2.26
C ASN A 155 25.85 15.87 -3.74
N GLY A 156 24.95 16.79 -4.04
CA GLY A 156 24.51 17.13 -5.39
C GLY A 156 23.65 16.06 -6.10
N LYS A 157 23.44 14.89 -5.49
CA LYS A 157 22.53 13.85 -6.01
C LYS A 157 21.11 14.07 -5.49
N LYS A 158 20.26 14.68 -6.32
CA LYS A 158 18.82 14.79 -6.06
C LYS A 158 18.13 13.45 -6.29
N ILE A 159 17.29 13.02 -5.34
CA ILE A 159 16.30 11.97 -5.60
C ILE A 159 15.14 12.61 -6.35
N LEU A 160 14.90 12.13 -7.58
CA LEU A 160 13.74 12.57 -8.35
C LEU A 160 12.46 12.07 -7.69
N THR A 161 11.46 12.93 -7.66
CA THR A 161 10.11 12.66 -7.17
C THR A 161 9.10 13.08 -8.23
N ARG A 162 7.81 12.75 -8.08
CA ARG A 162 6.77 13.25 -8.98
C ARG A 162 6.81 14.77 -9.16
N ASN A 163 7.21 15.54 -8.14
CA ASN A 163 7.29 17.00 -8.21
C ASN A 163 8.32 17.51 -9.23
N ASP A 164 9.25 16.65 -9.67
CA ASP A 164 10.23 16.97 -10.71
C ASP A 164 9.67 16.84 -12.14
N PHE A 165 8.42 16.36 -12.28
CA PHE A 165 7.75 16.11 -13.55
C PHE A 165 6.41 16.85 -13.58
N PRO A 166 6.38 18.13 -14.01
CA PRO A 166 5.20 18.99 -13.90
C PRO A 166 3.92 18.42 -14.54
N ASP A 167 4.06 17.68 -15.64
CA ASP A 167 2.97 17.03 -16.35
C ASP A 167 2.43 15.78 -15.65
N LYS A 168 3.09 15.31 -14.58
CA LYS A 168 2.72 14.12 -13.80
C LYS A 168 2.18 14.44 -12.41
N ILE A 169 2.25 15.69 -11.95
CA ILE A 169 1.83 16.11 -10.60
C ILE A 169 0.34 15.80 -10.36
N ASN A 170 -0.50 16.12 -11.33
CA ASN A 170 -1.96 15.98 -11.22
C ASN A 170 -2.49 14.77 -12.00
N ILE A 171 -1.73 13.68 -12.03
CA ILE A 171 -2.18 12.44 -12.69
C ILE A 171 -3.43 11.88 -12.00
N ARG A 172 -4.33 11.33 -12.81
CA ARG A 172 -5.63 10.78 -12.40
C ARG A 172 -5.86 9.38 -12.97
N LEU A 173 -6.91 8.73 -12.49
CA LEU A 173 -7.36 7.41 -12.97
C LEU A 173 -7.59 7.36 -14.49
N LYS A 174 -8.02 8.48 -15.09
CA LYS A 174 -8.25 8.56 -16.54
C LYS A 174 -6.96 8.66 -17.37
N ASP A 175 -5.84 8.98 -16.72
CA ASP A 175 -4.56 9.27 -17.39
C ASP A 175 -3.61 8.05 -17.40
N ILE A 176 -3.93 7.02 -16.61
CA ILE A 176 -3.25 5.71 -16.60
C ILE A 176 -4.02 4.68 -17.40
#